data_AF-A0AAN8YJH9-F1
#
_entry.id   AF-A0AAN8YJH9-F1
#
_cell.length_a   1.000
_cell.length_b   1.000
_cell.length_c   1.000
_cell.angle_alpha   90.00
_cell.angle_beta   90.00
_cell.angle_gamma   90.00
#
_symmetry.space_group_name_H-M   'P 1'
#
loop_
_entity.id
_entity.type
_entity.pdbx_description
1 polymer ?
#
loop_
_entity_poly.entity_id
_entity_poly.type
_entity_poly.pdbx_seq_one_letter_code
_entity_poly.pdbx_strand_id
1 'polypeptide(L)'
;MKLDLGVDITYMLAWRAKERALISLRGTPGGSYSKLPEYLHILGITYPGSHVRLKKTDEDRFLYLFVALDPFIKGFDHCRPIVVVDGSHF
;
A
#
# COMPACT_ATOMS: atom_id res chain seq x y z
N MET A 1 9.83 1.69 -33.56
CA MET A 1 9.53 3.13 -33.50
C MET A 1 10.88 3.84 -33.53
N LYS A 2 11.43 4.14 -34.72
CA LYS A 2 12.60 5.00 -34.86
C LYS A 2 12.09 6.43 -34.68
N LEU A 3 12.19 6.95 -33.46
CA LEU A 3 11.86 8.34 -33.13
C LEU A 3 13.17 9.11 -33.04
N ASP A 4 13.49 9.84 -34.11
CA ASP A 4 14.22 11.12 -34.23
C ASP A 4 15.52 11.38 -33.44
N LEU A 5 16.03 10.44 -32.64
CA LEU A 5 17.20 10.60 -31.78
C LEU A 5 18.43 9.83 -32.28
N GLY A 6 18.35 9.18 -33.45
CA GLY A 6 19.47 8.44 -34.06
C GLY A 6 19.90 7.18 -33.30
N VAL A 7 19.26 6.84 -32.17
CA VAL A 7 19.56 5.66 -31.37
C VAL A 7 18.47 4.61 -31.57
N ASP A 8 18.87 3.40 -31.97
CA ASP A 8 17.96 2.26 -32.10
C ASP A 8 17.76 1.61 -30.72
N ILE A 9 16.63 1.92 -30.07
CA ILE A 9 16.29 1.44 -28.72
C ILE A 9 15.20 0.39 -28.83
N THR A 10 15.44 -0.78 -28.24
CA THR A 10 14.41 -1.82 -28.15
C THR A 10 13.33 -1.41 -27.15
N TYR A 11 12.09 -1.83 -27.39
CA TYR A 11 10.98 -1.57 -26.47
C TYR A 11 11.29 -2.00 -25.03
N MET A 12 11.91 -3.16 -24.84
CA MET A 12 12.31 -3.66 -23.53
C MET A 12 13.33 -2.77 -22.82
N LEU A 13 14.26 -2.16 -23.56
CA LEU A 13 15.23 -1.22 -23.00
C LEU A 13 14.55 0.06 -22.55
N ALA A 14 13.64 0.61 -23.37
CA ALA A 14 12.85 1.79 -23.01
C ALA A 14 11.96 1.54 -21.78
N TRP A 15 11.30 0.37 -21.72
CA TRP A 15 10.49 -0.02 -20.57
C TRP A 15 11.30 -0.10 -19.27
N ARG A 16 12.45 -0.81 -19.30
CA ARG A 16 13.33 -0.93 -18.12
C ARG A 16 13.90 0.40 -17.68
N ALA A 17 14.25 1.29 -18.61
CA ALA A 17 14.70 2.64 -18.30
C ALA A 17 13.61 3.44 -17.57
N LYS A 18 12.36 3.37 -18.06
CA LYS A 18 11.19 3.96 -17.41
C LYS A 18 10.97 3.40 -16.00
N GLU A 19 11.00 2.08 -15.82
CA GLU A 19 10.82 1.48 -14.49
C GLU A 19 11.90 1.91 -13.49
N ARG A 20 13.18 1.94 -13.90
CA ARG A 20 14.26 2.43 -13.03
C ARG A 20 14.09 3.90 -12.66
N ALA A 21 13.72 4.74 -13.63
CA ALA A 21 13.44 6.15 -13.36
C ALA A 21 12.28 6.32 -12.36
N LEU A 22 11.22 5.51 -12.49
CA LEU A 22 10.10 5.51 -11.55
C LEU A 22 10.51 5.08 -10.14
N ILE A 23 11.30 4.01 -10.02
CA ILE A 23 11.82 3.54 -8.72
C ILE A 23 12.75 4.60 -8.11
N SER A 24 13.60 5.25 -8.90
CA SER A 24 14.48 6.32 -8.41
C SER A 24 13.69 7.54 -7.92
N LEU A 25 12.57 7.86 -8.57
CA LEU A 25 11.73 9.01 -8.21
C LEU A 25 10.82 8.73 -7.02
N ARG A 26 10.22 7.54 -6.95
CA ARG A 26 9.15 7.18 -6.00
C ARG A 26 9.59 6.22 -4.90
N GLY A 27 10.79 5.65 -5.01
CA GLY A 27 11.23 4.53 -4.20
C GLY A 27 10.64 3.20 -4.67
N THR A 28 10.93 2.15 -3.92
CA THR A 28 10.37 0.82 -4.18
C THR A 28 8.96 0.70 -3.59
N PRO A 29 8.09 -0.12 -4.19
CA PRO A 29 6.78 -0.41 -3.61
C PRO A 29 6.84 -1.01 -2.19
N GLY A 30 7.92 -1.72 -1.85
CA GLY A 30 8.14 -2.19 -0.47
C GLY A 30 8.54 -1.04 0.47
N GLY A 31 9.42 -0.15 0.00
CA GLY A 31 9.89 0.99 0.78
C GLY A 31 8.80 2.02 1.12
N SER A 32 7.73 2.11 0.32
CA SER A 32 6.61 3.01 0.62
C SER A 32 5.87 2.67 1.93
N TYR A 33 6.00 1.43 2.43
CA TYR A 33 5.40 1.01 3.70
C TYR A 33 6.35 1.13 4.90
N SER A 34 7.56 1.68 4.71
CA SER A 34 8.56 1.81 5.79
C SER A 34 8.07 2.60 7.00
N LYS A 35 7.23 3.62 6.78
CA LYS A 35 6.63 4.46 7.85
C LYS A 35 5.37 3.85 8.46
N LEU A 36 4.86 2.76 7.90
CA LEU A 36 3.60 2.16 8.36
C LEU A 36 3.66 1.74 9.83
N PRO A 37 4.72 1.06 10.34
CA PRO A 37 4.77 0.66 11.75
C PRO A 37 4.69 1.84 12.73
N GLU A 38 5.39 2.94 12.42
CA GLU A 38 5.36 4.17 13.21
C GLU A 38 3.97 4.81 13.21
N TYR A 39 3.33 4.87 12.05
CA TYR A 39 1.97 5.37 11.92
C TYR A 39 0.96 4.53 12.72
N LEU A 40 1.07 3.19 12.65
CA LEU A 40 0.21 2.28 13.41
C LEU A 40 0.43 2.40 14.93
N HIS A 41 1.66 2.65 15.36
CA HIS A 41 1.98 2.91 16.75
C HIS A 41 1.26 4.17 17.28
N ILE A 42 1.34 5.27 16.52
CA ILE A 42 0.65 6.53 16.86
C ILE A 42 -0.87 6.33 16.86
N LEU A 43 -1.42 5.58 15.90
CA LEU A 43 -2.84 5.23 15.85
C LEU A 43 -3.30 4.51 17.12
N GLY A 44 -2.51 3.55 17.61
CA GLY A 44 -2.81 2.80 18.83
C GLY A 44 -2.84 3.68 20.08
N ILE A 45 -1.97 4.71 20.14
CA ILE A 45 -1.94 5.68 21.24
C ILE A 45 -3.13 6.65 21.14
N THR A 46 -3.44 7.11 19.93
CA THR A 46 -4.46 8.14 19.68
C THR A 46 -5.88 7.61 19.92
N TYR A 47 -6.11 6.33 19.59
CA TYR A 47 -7.41 5.69 19.77
C TYR A 47 -7.30 4.42 20.61
N PRO A 48 -7.14 4.55 21.95
CA PRO A 48 -7.11 3.42 22.86
C PRO A 48 -8.36 2.56 22.69
N GLY A 49 -8.20 1.24 22.59
CA GLY A 49 -9.30 0.30 22.32
C GLY A 49 -9.46 -0.09 20.84
N SER A 50 -8.72 0.56 19.93
CA SER A 50 -8.70 0.17 18.52
C SER A 50 -7.97 -1.16 18.31
N HIS A 51 -8.45 -1.96 17.36
CA HIS A 51 -7.78 -3.18 16.91
C HIS A 51 -6.98 -2.92 15.64
N VAL A 52 -5.66 -2.94 15.77
CA VAL A 52 -4.72 -2.78 14.65
C VAL A 52 -3.85 -4.02 14.57
N ARG A 53 -3.79 -4.67 13.40
CA ARG A 53 -2.97 -5.87 13.18
C ARG A 53 -2.23 -5.78 11.85
N LEU A 54 -0.92 -5.64 11.93
CA LEU A 54 -0.01 -5.75 10.80
C LEU A 54 0.52 -7.18 10.71
N LYS A 55 0.33 -7.85 9.58
CA LYS A 55 0.93 -9.17 9.30
C LYS A 55 1.97 -9.03 8.20
N LYS A 56 3.12 -9.65 8.46
CA LYS A 56 4.25 -9.74 7.52
C LYS A 56 4.66 -11.19 7.30
N THR A 57 5.38 -11.46 6.21
CA THR A 57 6.10 -12.72 5.98
C THR A 57 7.32 -12.81 6.90
N ASP A 58 7.96 -13.99 6.92
CA ASP A 58 9.18 -14.20 7.69
C ASP A 58 10.37 -13.38 7.16
N GLU A 59 10.34 -12.94 5.90
CA GLU A 59 11.32 -11.99 5.33
C GLU A 59 10.88 -10.51 5.46
N ASP A 60 10.04 -10.19 6.44
CA ASP A 60 9.51 -8.84 6.73
C ASP A 60 8.70 -8.19 5.59
N ARG A 61 8.18 -8.98 4.65
CA ARG A 61 7.35 -8.45 3.55
C ARG A 61 5.92 -8.24 4.00
N PHE A 62 5.31 -7.12 3.62
CA PHE A 62 3.91 -6.81 3.93
C PHE A 62 2.96 -7.90 3.36
N LEU A 63 2.04 -8.40 4.19
CA LEU A 63 0.95 -9.28 3.75
C LEU A 63 -0.39 -8.55 3.80
N TYR A 64 -0.79 -8.12 4.99
CA TYR A 64 -2.02 -7.36 5.17
C TYR A 64 -1.96 -6.49 6.43
N LEU A 65 -2.84 -5.49 6.44
CA LEU A 65 -3.12 -4.63 7.58
C LEU A 65 -4.62 -4.68 7.85
N PHE A 66 -4.97 -4.97 9.10
CA PHE A 66 -6.33 -4.83 9.61
C PHE A 66 -6.40 -3.64 10.57
N VAL A 67 -7.39 -2.78 10.41
CA VAL A 67 -7.64 -1.61 11.26
C VAL A 67 -9.13 -1.54 11.58
N ALA A 68 -9.47 -1.59 12.86
CA ALA A 68 -10.79 -1.25 13.38
C ALA A 68 -10.60 -0.24 14.51
N LEU A 69 -10.96 1.02 14.26
CA LEU A 69 -10.77 2.09 15.24
C LEU A 69 -11.89 2.08 16.28
N ASP A 70 -11.55 2.32 17.54
CA ASP A 70 -12.50 2.36 18.66
C ASP A 70 -13.72 3.27 18.40
N PRO A 71 -13.57 4.50 17.85
CA PRO A 71 -14.71 5.33 17.49
C PRO A 71 -15.64 4.68 16.45
N PHE A 72 -15.09 3.95 15.48
CA PHE A 72 -15.88 3.27 14.46
C PHE A 72 -16.53 1.99 14.98
N ILE A 73 -15.86 1.27 15.89
CA ILE A 73 -16.45 0.11 16.56
C ILE A 73 -17.68 0.56 17.36
N LYS A 74 -17.56 1.63 18.16
CA LYS A 74 -18.68 2.19 18.93
C LYS A 74 -19.78 2.78 18.03
N GLY A 75 -19.38 3.41 16.93
CA GLY A 75 -20.31 3.94 15.93
C GLY A 75 -21.09 2.86 15.19
N PHE A 76 -20.53 1.65 15.07
CA PHE A 76 -21.15 0.55 14.33
C PHE A 76 -22.52 0.15 14.88
N ASP A 77 -22.73 0.24 16.19
CA ASP A 77 -24.03 -0.01 16.85
C ASP A 77 -25.14 0.91 16.33
N HIS A 78 -24.77 2.05 15.73
CA HIS A 78 -25.68 3.07 15.22
C HIS A 78 -25.71 3.07 13.67
N CYS A 79 -24.92 2.23 13.03
CA CYS A 79 -24.89 2.08 11.58
C CYS A 79 -25.96 1.09 11.12
N ARG A 80 -26.48 1.30 9.90
CA ARG A 80 -27.29 0.29 9.23
C ARG A 80 -26.36 -0.84 8.75
N PRO A 81 -26.66 -2.13 9.01
CA PRO A 81 -25.81 -3.23 8.59
C PRO A 81 -25.88 -3.37 7.07
N ILE A 82 -24.87 -2.86 6.38
CA ILE A 82 -24.70 -2.96 4.93
C ILE A 82 -23.40 -3.69 4.66
N VAL A 83 -23.48 -4.82 3.95
CA VAL A 83 -22.31 -5.55 3.49
C VAL A 83 -22.12 -5.22 2.02
N VAL A 84 -21.04 -4.52 1.69
CA VAL A 84 -20.61 -4.27 0.31
C VAL A 84 -19.53 -5.30 -0.03
N VAL A 85 -19.81 -6.13 -1.02
CA VAL A 85 -18.82 -7.03 -1.61
C VAL A 85 -18.30 -6.37 -2.87
N ASP A 86 -17.06 -5.91 -2.83
CA ASP A 86 -16.37 -5.45 -4.04
C ASP A 86 -15.61 -6.62 -4.67
N GLY A 87 -15.72 -6.72 -6.00
CA GLY A 87 -15.00 -7.71 -6.78
C GLY A 87 -13.62 -7.17 -7.11
N SER A 88 -12.63 -7.44 -6.26
CA SER A 88 -11.24 -7.23 -6.63
C SER A 88 -10.92 -8.13 -7.83
N HIS A 89 -10.69 -7.53 -9.00
CA HIS A 89 -10.32 -8.26 -10.22
C HIS A 89 -9.10 -9.17 -9.96
N PHE A 90 -9.25 -10.45 -10.29
CA PHE A 90 -8.18 -11.45 -10.32
C PHE A 90 -7.18 -11.17 -11.44
#